data_AF-A0A7W0K279-F1
#
_entry.id   AF-A0A7W0K279-F1
#
_cell.length_a   1.000
_cell.length_b   1.000
_cell.length_c   1.000
_cell.angle_alpha   90.00
_cell.angle_beta   90.00
_cell.angle_gamma   90.00
#
_symmetry.space_group_name_H-M   'P 1'
#
loop_
_entity.id
_entity.type
_entity.pdbx_description
1 polymer ?
#
loop_
_entity_poly.entity_id
_entity_poly.type
_entity_poly.pdbx_seq_one_letter_code
_entity_poly.pdbx_strand_id
1 'polypeptide(L)'
;MATPARQTGSAPAESRSFLESLDEVSEAVESGAGLPEVARAAGRALDASVIVVDAASSVLAVACASTEDERAVMAGEGGAESVELRVAELPVGQLRYRPRGEPSPPALLRLVANLIGLEVDRAKAPERATEAAVGDFLQDLLARRITDRENIVARAGELGSDVAAGASLIVVRARPQHPEEGDWRARALTVAERGARGVERASLAALAKAGWTRHRQ
;
A
#
# COMPACT_ATOMS: atom_id res chain seq x y z
N MET A 1 -67.99 -3.09 -14.03
CA MET A 1 -66.82 -3.92 -14.37
C MET A 1 -65.57 -3.09 -14.14
N ALA A 2 -64.88 -3.31 -13.01
CA ALA A 2 -63.64 -2.61 -12.67
C ALA A 2 -62.46 -3.54 -12.97
N THR A 3 -61.53 -3.06 -13.80
CA THR A 3 -60.27 -3.74 -14.14
C THR A 3 -59.30 -3.64 -12.97
N PRO A 4 -58.67 -4.74 -12.49
CA PRO A 4 -57.65 -4.63 -11.46
C PRO A 4 -56.31 -4.26 -12.10
N ALA A 5 -55.67 -3.23 -11.54
CA ALA A 5 -54.32 -2.83 -11.87
C ALA A 5 -53.32 -3.88 -11.37
N ARG A 6 -52.45 -4.34 -12.27
CA ARG A 6 -51.35 -5.26 -11.99
C ARG A 6 -50.30 -4.53 -11.16
N GLN A 7 -50.21 -4.86 -9.88
CA GLN A 7 -49.14 -4.41 -9.00
C GLN A 7 -47.89 -5.23 -9.33
N THR A 8 -46.98 -4.68 -10.13
CA THR A 8 -45.62 -5.21 -10.28
C THR A 8 -44.87 -4.95 -8.99
N GLY A 9 -44.81 -5.95 -8.12
CA GLY A 9 -43.89 -5.95 -6.98
C GLY A 9 -42.46 -5.91 -7.49
N SER A 10 -41.77 -4.79 -7.25
CA SER A 10 -40.31 -4.78 -7.26
C SER A 10 -39.84 -5.73 -6.18
N ALA A 11 -39.04 -6.73 -6.55
CA ALA A 11 -38.35 -7.56 -5.57
C ALA A 11 -37.53 -6.64 -4.64
N PRO A 12 -37.51 -6.88 -3.31
CA PRO A 12 -36.59 -6.18 -2.44
C PRO A 12 -35.17 -6.59 -2.85
N ALA A 13 -34.28 -5.62 -3.00
CA ALA A 13 -32.85 -5.90 -3.08
C ALA A 13 -32.49 -6.69 -1.81
N GLU A 14 -32.05 -7.94 -1.97
CA GLU A 14 -31.68 -8.80 -0.86
C GLU A 14 -30.55 -8.12 -0.09
N SER A 15 -30.85 -7.65 1.12
CA SER A 15 -29.84 -7.13 2.02
C SER A 15 -28.89 -8.28 2.36
N ARG A 16 -27.69 -8.27 1.78
CA ARG A 16 -26.62 -9.21 2.14
C ARG A 16 -26.46 -9.23 3.65
N SER A 17 -26.37 -10.43 4.22
CA SER A 17 -26.15 -10.56 5.64
C SER A 17 -24.78 -10.00 6.01
N PHE A 18 -24.66 -9.53 7.25
CA PHE A 18 -23.40 -9.00 7.79
C PHE A 18 -22.20 -9.95 7.58
N LEU A 19 -22.41 -11.26 7.71
CA LEU A 19 -21.36 -12.26 7.57
C LEU A 19 -20.97 -12.48 6.11
N GLU A 20 -21.93 -12.49 5.18
CA GLU A 20 -21.64 -12.60 3.75
C GLU A 20 -20.83 -11.40 3.23
N SER A 21 -21.13 -10.19 3.71
CA SER A 21 -20.34 -9.01 3.36
C SER A 21 -18.89 -9.09 3.87
N LEU A 22 -18.67 -9.72 5.02
CA LEU A 22 -17.33 -9.90 5.60
C LEU A 22 -16.55 -11.05 4.93
N ASP A 23 -17.24 -12.06 4.44
CA ASP A 23 -16.65 -13.25 3.81
C ASP A 23 -15.77 -12.88 2.61
N GLU A 24 -16.26 -12.03 1.70
CA GLU A 24 -15.49 -11.57 0.54
C GLU A 24 -14.21 -10.82 0.94
N VAL A 25 -14.26 -10.02 2.01
CA VAL A 25 -13.08 -9.28 2.51
C VAL A 25 -12.07 -10.24 3.13
N SER A 26 -12.58 -11.25 3.86
CA SER A 26 -11.75 -12.26 4.51
C SER A 26 -11.06 -13.15 3.46
N GLU A 27 -11.77 -13.60 2.44
CA GLU A 27 -11.22 -14.36 1.30
C GLU A 27 -10.10 -13.58 0.58
N ALA A 28 -10.29 -12.28 0.35
CA ALA A 28 -9.27 -11.43 -0.27
C ALA A 28 -7.99 -11.32 0.59
N VAL A 29 -8.13 -11.31 1.92
CA VAL A 29 -7.00 -11.29 2.86
C VAL A 29 -6.31 -12.65 2.92
N GLU A 30 -7.08 -13.74 3.02
CA GLU A 30 -6.56 -15.11 3.14
C GLU A 30 -5.84 -15.58 1.88
N SER A 31 -6.33 -15.17 0.70
CA SER A 31 -5.67 -15.47 -0.59
C SER A 31 -4.37 -14.71 -0.80
N GLY A 32 -4.09 -13.66 -0.01
CA GLY A 32 -2.88 -12.84 -0.16
C GLY A 32 -2.87 -12.00 -1.45
N ALA A 33 -4.02 -11.70 -2.05
CA ALA A 33 -4.13 -10.93 -3.30
C ALA A 33 -3.62 -9.48 -3.19
N GLY A 34 -3.42 -8.99 -1.96
CA GLY A 34 -2.84 -7.68 -1.65
C GLY A 34 -3.87 -6.57 -1.51
N LEU A 35 -3.38 -5.40 -1.08
CA LEU A 35 -4.22 -4.27 -0.68
C LEU A 35 -5.21 -3.77 -1.76
N PRO A 36 -4.88 -3.74 -3.07
CA PRO A 36 -5.85 -3.34 -4.08
C PRO A 36 -7.08 -4.25 -4.15
N GLU A 37 -6.91 -5.56 -3.97
CA GLU A 37 -8.05 -6.49 -4.01
C GLU A 37 -8.87 -6.43 -2.72
N VAL A 38 -8.19 -6.33 -1.58
CA VAL A 38 -8.84 -6.10 -0.27
C VAL A 38 -9.66 -4.80 -0.28
N ALA A 39 -9.16 -3.74 -0.92
CA ALA A 39 -9.90 -2.49 -1.08
C ALA A 39 -11.15 -2.66 -1.97
N ARG A 40 -11.08 -3.46 -3.04
CA ARG A 40 -12.26 -3.75 -3.87
C ARG A 40 -13.30 -4.57 -3.12
N ALA A 41 -12.88 -5.60 -2.39
CA ALA A 41 -13.76 -6.39 -1.54
C ALA A 41 -14.43 -5.53 -0.47
N ALA A 42 -13.66 -4.65 0.19
CA ALA A 42 -14.17 -3.68 1.14
C ALA A 42 -15.20 -2.73 0.53
N GLY A 43 -14.95 -2.21 -0.68
CA GLY A 43 -15.91 -1.36 -1.39
C GLY A 43 -17.23 -2.07 -1.69
N ARG A 44 -17.19 -3.36 -2.03
CA ARG A 44 -18.41 -4.18 -2.20
C ARG A 44 -19.11 -4.46 -0.88
N ALA A 45 -18.36 -4.82 0.16
CA ALA A 45 -18.89 -5.13 1.48
C ALA A 45 -19.59 -3.94 2.15
N LEU A 46 -19.03 -2.74 1.96
CA LEU A 46 -19.55 -1.50 2.53
C LEU A 46 -20.55 -0.77 1.62
N ASP A 47 -20.79 -1.29 0.42
CA ASP A 47 -21.48 -0.60 -0.68
C ASP A 47 -20.99 0.86 -0.84
N ALA A 48 -19.68 1.01 -0.99
CA ALA A 48 -19.01 2.30 -0.97
C ALA A 48 -17.89 2.38 -2.01
N SER A 49 -17.60 3.60 -2.45
CA SER A 49 -16.31 3.90 -3.07
C SER A 49 -15.28 4.09 -1.98
N VAL A 50 -14.09 3.49 -2.13
CA VAL A 50 -13.06 3.52 -1.08
C VAL A 50 -11.69 3.90 -1.62
N ILE A 51 -10.92 4.61 -0.79
CA ILE A 51 -9.52 4.93 -1.02
C ILE A 51 -8.76 4.66 0.26
N VAL A 52 -7.67 3.90 0.14
CA VAL A 52 -6.75 3.61 1.24
C VAL A 52 -5.53 4.49 1.09
N VAL A 53 -5.21 5.23 2.15
CA VAL A 53 -4.09 6.15 2.22
C VAL A 53 -3.17 5.72 3.38
N ASP A 54 -1.86 5.81 3.21
CA ASP A 54 -0.93 5.56 4.31
C ASP A 54 -0.83 6.77 5.27
N ALA A 55 -0.09 6.60 6.36
CA ALA A 55 0.19 7.66 7.33
C ALA A 55 0.96 8.87 6.73
N ALA A 56 1.63 8.69 5.59
CA ALA A 56 2.33 9.76 4.86
C ALA A 56 1.44 10.43 3.80
N SER A 57 0.14 10.14 3.79
CA SER A 57 -0.84 10.65 2.82
C SER A 57 -0.64 10.15 1.38
N SER A 58 0.09 9.05 1.18
CA SER A 58 0.23 8.39 -0.11
C SER A 58 -0.96 7.47 -0.36
N VAL A 59 -1.56 7.56 -1.55
CA VAL A 59 -2.63 6.65 -1.97
C VAL A 59 -2.05 5.26 -2.24
N LEU A 60 -2.53 4.26 -1.52
CA LEU A 60 -2.07 2.87 -1.63
C LEU A 60 -3.01 2.01 -2.48
N ALA A 61 -4.32 2.28 -2.43
CA ALA A 61 -5.33 1.57 -3.20
C ALA A 61 -6.57 2.44 -3.44
N VAL A 62 -7.22 2.23 -4.60
CA VAL A 62 -8.44 2.94 -5.02
C VAL A 62 -9.45 1.93 -5.55
N ALA A 63 -10.69 2.01 -5.07
CA ALA A 63 -11.83 1.27 -5.58
C ALA A 63 -13.06 2.20 -5.63
N CYS A 64 -13.06 3.09 -6.63
CA CYS A 64 -14.14 4.03 -6.92
C CYS A 64 -14.86 3.64 -8.22
N ALA A 65 -16.10 4.10 -8.42
CA ALA A 65 -16.87 3.78 -9.62
C ALA A 65 -16.45 4.57 -10.86
N SER A 66 -15.84 5.74 -10.67
CA SER A 66 -15.37 6.62 -11.74
C SER A 66 -14.25 7.54 -11.24
N THR A 67 -13.56 8.22 -12.15
CA THR A 67 -12.55 9.23 -11.80
C THR A 67 -13.16 10.45 -11.09
N GLU A 68 -14.41 10.81 -11.40
CA GLU A 68 -15.12 11.89 -10.70
C GLU A 68 -15.39 11.48 -9.24
N ASP A 69 -15.83 10.25 -9.06
CA ASP A 69 -16.09 9.66 -7.75
C ASP A 69 -14.80 9.53 -6.91
N GLU A 70 -13.69 9.13 -7.52
CA GLU A 70 -12.36 9.13 -6.90
C GLU A 70 -11.98 10.53 -6.38
N ARG A 71 -12.18 11.57 -7.21
CA ARG A 71 -11.92 12.95 -6.79
C ARG A 71 -12.81 13.38 -5.62
N ALA A 72 -14.10 13.03 -5.66
CA ALA A 72 -15.03 13.34 -4.58
C ALA A 72 -14.62 12.65 -3.26
N VAL A 73 -14.28 11.36 -3.30
CA VAL A 73 -13.78 10.62 -2.12
C VAL A 73 -12.48 11.23 -1.60
N MET A 74 -11.56 11.62 -2.48
CA MET A 74 -10.31 12.28 -2.09
C MET A 74 -10.52 13.67 -1.49
N ALA A 75 -11.46 14.45 -2.01
CA ALA A 75 -11.76 15.79 -1.55
C ALA A 75 -12.62 15.83 -0.28
N GLY A 76 -13.22 14.71 0.13
CA GLY A 76 -14.19 14.69 1.23
C GLY A 76 -15.55 15.26 0.83
N GLU A 77 -15.90 15.19 -0.46
CA GLU A 77 -17.12 15.74 -1.03
C GLU A 77 -18.21 14.67 -1.21
N GLY A 78 -19.46 15.10 -1.39
CA GLY A 78 -20.55 14.20 -1.77
C GLY A 78 -20.87 13.10 -0.76
N GLY A 79 -20.69 13.39 0.53
CA GLY A 79 -20.92 12.42 1.61
C GLY A 79 -19.73 11.48 1.87
N ALA A 80 -18.54 11.83 1.39
CA ALA A 80 -17.33 11.09 1.73
C ALA A 80 -16.94 11.30 3.20
N GLU A 81 -16.63 10.19 3.85
CA GLU A 81 -16.21 10.10 5.24
C GLU A 81 -14.80 9.50 5.31
N SER A 82 -14.19 9.56 6.50
CA SER A 82 -12.88 8.97 6.72
C SER A 82 -12.77 8.32 8.11
N VAL A 83 -12.09 7.19 8.15
CA VAL A 83 -11.75 6.46 9.37
C VAL A 83 -10.24 6.25 9.43
N GLU A 84 -9.65 6.57 10.57
CA GLU A 84 -8.24 6.27 10.83
C GLU A 84 -8.03 4.76 10.96
N LEU A 85 -7.04 4.24 10.25
CA LEU A 85 -6.64 2.83 10.31
C LEU A 85 -5.58 2.67 11.39
N ARG A 86 -5.81 1.72 12.31
CA ARG A 86 -4.89 1.43 13.41
C ARG A 86 -4.54 -0.05 13.48
N VAL A 87 -3.33 -0.32 13.94
CA VAL A 87 -2.89 -1.66 14.38
C VAL A 87 -2.42 -1.52 15.82
N ALA A 88 -3.09 -2.23 16.72
CA ALA A 88 -3.08 -1.89 18.15
C ALA A 88 -3.40 -0.39 18.34
N GLU A 89 -2.50 0.40 18.93
CA GLU A 89 -2.66 1.85 19.14
C GLU A 89 -1.87 2.70 18.14
N LEU A 90 -1.27 2.10 17.12
CA LEU A 90 -0.46 2.81 16.13
C LEU A 90 -1.30 3.16 14.90
N PRO A 91 -1.38 4.45 14.50
CA PRO A 91 -2.01 4.83 13.25
C PRO A 91 -1.16 4.38 12.06
N VAL A 92 -1.74 3.62 11.14
CA VAL A 92 -1.04 3.07 9.97
C VAL A 92 -1.49 3.72 8.66
N GLY A 93 -2.65 4.38 8.65
CA GLY A 93 -3.20 5.05 7.48
C GLY A 93 -4.62 5.55 7.70
N GLN A 94 -5.34 5.78 6.61
CA GLN A 94 -6.72 6.24 6.59
C GLN A 94 -7.49 5.50 5.50
N LEU A 95 -8.71 5.09 5.82
CA LEU A 95 -9.72 4.69 4.84
C LEU A 95 -10.63 5.89 4.59
N ARG A 96 -10.63 6.41 3.37
CA ARG A 96 -11.63 7.36 2.89
C ARG A 96 -12.69 6.57 2.15
N TYR A 97 -13.96 6.84 2.41
CA TYR A 97 -15.04 6.12 1.74
C TYR A 97 -16.25 7.00 1.52
N ARG A 98 -17.04 6.68 0.49
CA ARG A 98 -18.28 7.37 0.16
C ARG A 98 -19.36 6.31 -0.07
N PRO A 99 -20.33 6.15 0.85
CA PRO A 99 -21.43 5.20 0.70
C PRO A 99 -22.25 5.48 -0.56
N ARG A 100 -22.72 4.43 -1.23
CA ARG A 100 -23.63 4.54 -2.39
C ARG A 100 -25.11 4.48 -1.99
N GLY A 101 -25.41 3.92 -0.82
CA GLY A 101 -26.76 3.72 -0.31
C GLY A 101 -26.85 3.96 1.19
N GLU A 102 -27.63 3.13 1.88
CA GLU A 102 -27.76 3.22 3.34
C GLU A 102 -26.43 2.95 4.03
N PRO A 103 -26.16 3.63 5.16
CA PRO A 103 -24.92 3.41 5.91
C PRO A 103 -24.80 1.95 6.35
N SER A 104 -23.65 1.35 6.06
CA SER A 104 -23.32 0.03 6.58
C SER A 104 -23.35 0.01 8.12
N PRO A 105 -23.70 -1.12 8.76
CA PRO A 105 -23.67 -1.23 10.21
C PRO A 105 -22.29 -0.82 10.76
N PRO A 106 -22.21 0.02 11.84
CA PRO A 106 -20.94 0.51 12.35
C PRO A 106 -19.93 -0.60 12.72
N ALA A 107 -20.42 -1.79 13.08
CA ALA A 107 -19.58 -2.95 13.36
C ALA A 107 -18.86 -3.47 12.10
N LEU A 108 -19.52 -3.44 10.93
CA LEU A 108 -18.94 -3.92 9.69
C LEU A 108 -17.81 -2.99 9.25
N LEU A 109 -18.05 -1.68 9.28
CA LEU A 109 -17.03 -0.67 8.99
C LEU A 109 -15.80 -0.83 9.89
N ARG A 110 -15.99 -1.05 11.20
CA ARG A 110 -14.88 -1.30 12.13
C ARG A 110 -14.08 -2.56 11.78
N LEU A 111 -14.75 -3.66 11.47
CA LEU A 111 -14.06 -4.91 11.10
C LEU A 111 -13.29 -4.76 9.79
N VAL A 112 -13.91 -4.18 8.76
CA VAL A 112 -13.28 -3.93 7.46
C VAL A 112 -12.10 -2.97 7.62
N ALA A 113 -12.23 -1.89 8.39
CA ALA A 113 -11.14 -0.97 8.69
C ALA A 113 -9.99 -1.69 9.42
N ASN A 114 -10.27 -2.58 10.37
CA ASN A 114 -9.23 -3.36 11.05
C ASN A 114 -8.49 -4.29 10.07
N LEU A 115 -9.21 -5.00 9.19
CA LEU A 115 -8.60 -5.88 8.18
C LEU A 115 -7.72 -5.09 7.20
N ILE A 116 -8.20 -3.96 6.69
CA ILE A 116 -7.41 -3.06 5.84
C ILE A 116 -6.19 -2.54 6.60
N GLY A 117 -6.35 -2.14 7.86
CA GLY A 117 -5.24 -1.66 8.69
C GLY A 117 -4.14 -2.71 8.85
N LEU A 118 -4.52 -3.96 9.10
CA LEU A 118 -3.58 -5.09 9.17
C LEU A 118 -2.87 -5.33 7.83
N GLU A 119 -3.56 -5.23 6.70
CA GLU A 119 -2.94 -5.39 5.38
C GLU A 119 -2.03 -4.21 5.01
N VAL A 120 -2.36 -2.98 5.43
CA VAL A 120 -1.49 -1.82 5.26
C VAL A 120 -0.20 -1.99 6.07
N ASP A 121 -0.28 -2.47 7.32
CA ASP A 121 0.93 -2.72 8.11
C ASP A 121 1.74 -3.89 7.54
N ARG A 122 1.06 -4.96 7.10
CA ARG A 122 1.68 -6.09 6.41
C ARG A 122 2.39 -5.66 5.14
N ALA A 123 1.84 -4.76 4.33
CA ALA A 123 2.51 -4.26 3.13
C ALA A 123 3.83 -3.55 3.46
N LYS A 124 3.89 -2.85 4.60
CA LYS A 124 5.09 -2.11 5.03
C LYS A 124 6.16 -2.97 5.72
N ALA A 125 5.79 -4.10 6.33
CA ALA A 125 6.71 -4.90 7.14
C ALA A 125 7.83 -5.60 6.33
N PRO A 126 7.57 -6.23 5.16
CA PRO A 126 8.60 -6.75 4.27
C PRO A 126 9.47 -5.64 3.67
N GLU A 127 8.87 -4.51 3.30
CA GLU A 127 9.59 -3.38 2.69
C GLU A 127 10.61 -2.78 3.65
N ARG A 128 10.26 -2.55 4.93
CA ARG A 128 11.18 -1.94 5.92
C ARG A 128 12.29 -2.87 6.42
N ALA A 129 11.99 -4.15 6.65
CA ALA A 129 13.00 -5.13 7.09
C ALA A 129 14.00 -5.43 5.96
N THR A 130 13.51 -5.49 4.72
CA THR A 130 14.37 -5.68 3.53
C THR A 130 15.13 -4.39 3.21
N GLU A 131 14.50 -3.20 3.25
CA GLU A 131 15.19 -1.93 2.97
C GLU A 131 16.33 -1.68 3.97
N ALA A 132 16.10 -1.91 5.27
CA ALA A 132 17.15 -1.78 6.28
C ALA A 132 18.29 -2.78 6.06
N ALA A 133 17.96 -4.04 5.79
CA ALA A 133 18.96 -5.08 5.52
C ALA A 133 19.76 -4.81 4.23
N VAL A 134 19.11 -4.33 3.17
CA VAL A 134 19.74 -3.86 1.94
C VAL A 134 20.65 -2.67 2.21
N GLY A 135 20.18 -1.69 3.00
CA GLY A 135 20.97 -0.52 3.39
C GLY A 135 22.23 -0.89 4.15
N ASP A 136 22.12 -1.80 5.12
CA ASP A 136 23.25 -2.28 5.92
C ASP A 136 24.25 -3.07 5.05
N PHE A 137 23.76 -3.96 4.18
CA PHE A 137 24.60 -4.68 3.23
C PHE A 137 25.36 -3.74 2.29
N LEU A 138 24.67 -2.78 1.66
CA LEU A 138 25.31 -1.81 0.77
C LEU A 138 26.32 -0.93 1.53
N GLN A 139 26.00 -0.52 2.76
CA GLN A 139 26.92 0.24 3.60
C GLN A 139 28.18 -0.57 3.95
N ASP A 140 28.03 -1.84 4.36
CA ASP A 140 29.15 -2.72 4.67
C ASP A 140 30.03 -2.97 3.45
N LEU A 141 29.42 -3.18 2.28
CA LEU A 141 30.11 -3.39 1.02
C LEU A 141 30.93 -2.15 0.62
N LEU A 142 30.29 -0.97 0.65
CA LEU A 142 30.93 0.28 0.23
C LEU A 142 31.96 0.80 1.24
N ALA A 143 31.76 0.54 2.53
CA ALA A 143 32.74 0.83 3.57
C ALA A 143 33.87 -0.21 3.64
N ARG A 144 33.88 -1.21 2.75
CA ARG A 144 34.86 -2.31 2.74
C ARG A 144 34.94 -3.07 4.07
N ARG A 145 33.82 -3.18 4.79
CA ARG A 145 33.70 -4.01 5.99
C ARG A 145 33.48 -5.48 5.66
N ILE A 146 32.80 -5.74 4.54
CA ILE A 146 32.81 -7.04 3.88
C ILE A 146 33.66 -6.96 2.62
N THR A 147 34.61 -7.89 2.50
CA THR A 147 35.55 -7.94 1.37
C THR A 147 35.69 -9.34 0.78
N ASP A 148 35.28 -10.36 1.54
CA ASP A 148 35.27 -11.74 1.09
C ASP A 148 34.17 -11.97 0.05
N ARG A 149 34.54 -12.60 -1.07
CA ARG A 149 33.64 -12.80 -2.21
C ARG A 149 32.48 -13.73 -1.86
N GLU A 150 32.75 -14.83 -1.16
CA GLU A 150 31.73 -15.82 -0.83
C GLU A 150 30.69 -15.22 0.12
N ASN A 151 31.15 -14.45 1.11
CA ASN A 151 30.28 -13.69 2.01
C ASN A 151 29.43 -12.64 1.27
N ILE A 152 30.02 -11.88 0.34
CA ILE A 152 29.28 -10.88 -0.46
C ILE A 152 28.18 -11.55 -1.29
N VAL A 153 28.49 -12.67 -1.96
CA VAL A 153 27.51 -13.41 -2.78
C VAL A 153 26.41 -14.02 -1.91
N ALA A 154 26.76 -14.61 -0.77
CA ALA A 154 25.78 -15.19 0.16
C ALA A 154 24.81 -14.14 0.69
N ARG A 155 25.32 -13.01 1.21
CA ARG A 155 24.48 -11.93 1.74
C ARG A 155 23.63 -11.25 0.67
N ALA A 156 24.14 -11.09 -0.55
CA ALA A 156 23.33 -10.60 -1.66
C ALA A 156 22.21 -11.59 -2.01
N GLY A 157 22.49 -12.89 -2.00
CA GLY A 157 21.52 -13.95 -2.24
C GLY A 157 20.41 -14.00 -1.19
N GLU A 158 20.73 -13.78 0.08
CA GLU A 158 19.74 -13.64 1.17
C GLU A 158 18.79 -12.45 0.94
N LEU A 159 19.26 -11.41 0.25
CA LEU A 159 18.48 -10.24 -0.14
C LEU A 159 17.79 -10.40 -1.51
N GLY A 160 17.93 -11.56 -2.15
CA GLY A 160 17.30 -11.87 -3.44
C GLY A 160 18.06 -11.39 -4.67
N SER A 161 19.37 -11.11 -4.55
CA SER A 161 20.21 -10.65 -5.66
C SER A 161 21.39 -11.59 -5.92
N ASP A 162 21.52 -12.11 -7.14
CA ASP A 162 22.69 -12.89 -7.55
C ASP A 162 23.77 -11.98 -8.13
N VAL A 163 24.89 -11.87 -7.42
CA VAL A 163 26.05 -11.04 -7.79
C VAL A 163 27.30 -11.87 -8.09
N ALA A 164 27.17 -13.19 -8.27
CA ALA A 164 28.32 -14.09 -8.46
C ALA A 164 29.19 -13.74 -9.67
N ALA A 165 28.55 -13.24 -10.75
CA ALA A 165 29.20 -12.78 -11.98
C ALA A 165 29.71 -11.32 -11.89
N GLY A 166 29.43 -10.62 -10.80
CA GLY A 166 29.68 -9.19 -10.62
C GLY A 166 28.38 -8.37 -10.59
N ALA A 167 28.50 -7.11 -10.20
CA ALA A 167 27.37 -6.19 -10.10
C ALA A 167 27.79 -4.76 -10.47
N SER A 168 26.81 -3.97 -10.89
CA SER A 168 26.96 -2.53 -11.14
C SER A 168 26.25 -1.75 -10.04
N LEU A 169 26.88 -0.67 -9.57
CA LEU A 169 26.29 0.24 -8.58
C LEU A 169 26.03 1.61 -9.21
N ILE A 170 24.82 2.14 -9.01
CA ILE A 170 24.46 3.50 -9.39
C ILE A 170 24.13 4.28 -8.12
N VAL A 171 24.80 5.42 -7.93
CA VAL A 171 24.50 6.34 -6.83
C VAL A 171 23.70 7.52 -7.38
N VAL A 172 22.43 7.60 -7.00
CA VAL A 172 21.55 8.71 -7.40
C VAL A 172 21.53 9.76 -6.30
N ARG A 173 21.95 10.98 -6.65
CA ARG A 173 21.81 12.14 -5.75
C ARG A 173 20.62 12.99 -6.19
N ALA A 174 19.45 12.72 -5.62
CA ALA A 174 18.28 13.54 -5.83
C ALA A 174 18.40 14.89 -5.10
N ARG A 175 18.04 15.98 -5.78
CA ARG A 175 17.95 17.33 -5.21
C ARG A 175 16.58 17.92 -5.56
N PRO A 176 15.75 18.26 -4.58
CA PRO A 176 14.49 18.94 -4.85
C PRO A 176 14.80 20.35 -5.35
N GLN A 177 14.10 20.80 -6.40
CA GLN A 177 14.30 22.12 -7.00
C GLN A 177 13.56 23.23 -6.24
N HIS A 178 12.55 22.85 -5.45
CA HIS A 178 11.80 23.70 -4.53
C HIS A 178 11.78 23.06 -3.15
N PRO A 179 11.46 23.82 -2.08
CA PRO A 179 11.21 23.24 -0.77
C PRO A 179 10.12 22.15 -0.86
N GLU A 180 10.44 20.95 -0.41
CA GLU A 180 9.54 19.80 -0.42
C GLU A 180 9.20 19.40 1.03
N GLU A 181 7.92 19.20 1.30
CA GLU A 181 7.42 18.69 2.58
C GLU A 181 7.25 17.16 2.56
N GLY A 182 7.22 16.56 3.75
CA GLY A 182 7.11 15.10 3.92
C GLY A 182 8.35 14.31 3.48
N ASP A 183 8.17 13.00 3.28
CA ASP A 183 9.28 12.08 2.99
C ASP A 183 9.60 11.99 1.48
N TRP A 184 10.02 13.10 0.89
CA TRP A 184 10.40 13.16 -0.52
C TRP A 184 11.58 12.23 -0.86
N ARG A 185 12.41 11.89 0.14
CA ARG A 185 13.55 10.98 -0.03
C ARG A 185 13.08 9.55 -0.21
N ALA A 186 12.14 9.07 0.60
CA ALA A 186 11.51 7.78 0.40
C ALA A 186 10.80 7.72 -0.97
N ARG A 187 10.04 8.77 -1.35
CA ARG A 187 9.40 8.82 -2.69
C ARG A 187 10.43 8.73 -3.82
N ALA A 188 11.54 9.44 -3.71
CA ALA A 188 12.62 9.38 -4.69
C ALA A 188 13.27 7.99 -4.75
N LEU A 189 13.46 7.33 -3.60
CA LEU A 189 13.94 5.94 -3.55
C LEU A 189 12.95 5.01 -4.25
N THR A 190 11.65 5.09 -3.95
CA THR A 190 10.61 4.25 -4.58
C THR A 190 10.62 4.39 -6.10
N VAL A 191 10.77 5.60 -6.63
CA VAL A 191 10.86 5.83 -8.09
C VAL A 191 12.14 5.22 -8.66
N ALA A 192 13.28 5.43 -8.02
CA ALA A 192 14.57 4.89 -8.45
C ALA A 192 14.57 3.36 -8.45
N GLU A 193 14.05 2.75 -7.38
CA GLU A 193 13.91 1.30 -7.24
C GLU A 193 12.98 0.72 -8.29
N ARG A 194 11.81 1.34 -8.53
CA ARG A 194 10.90 0.90 -9.60
C ARG A 194 11.58 0.94 -10.97
N GLY A 195 12.37 1.98 -11.23
CA GLY A 195 13.16 2.08 -12.45
C GLY A 195 14.22 0.98 -12.57
N ALA A 196 14.96 0.71 -11.50
CA ALA A 196 15.97 -0.34 -11.45
C ALA A 196 15.33 -1.74 -11.65
N ARG A 197 14.22 -2.04 -10.97
CA ARG A 197 13.48 -3.30 -11.10
C ARG A 197 12.82 -3.50 -12.47
N GLY A 198 12.59 -2.41 -13.20
CA GLY A 198 12.16 -2.46 -14.60
C GLY A 198 13.23 -3.00 -15.55
N VAL A 199 14.52 -2.89 -15.17
CA VAL A 199 15.66 -3.42 -15.93
C VAL A 199 16.14 -4.76 -15.37
N GLU A 200 16.34 -4.83 -14.05
CA GLU A 200 16.80 -6.04 -13.35
C GLU A 200 15.93 -6.28 -12.12
N ARG A 201 15.08 -7.31 -12.16
CA ARG A 201 14.06 -7.57 -11.13
C ARG A 201 14.65 -7.79 -9.75
N ALA A 202 15.87 -8.34 -9.69
CA ALA A 202 16.60 -8.62 -8.46
C ALA A 202 17.45 -7.43 -7.95
N SER A 203 17.21 -6.22 -8.45
CA SER A 203 17.96 -5.02 -8.04
C SER A 203 17.68 -4.65 -6.59
N LEU A 204 18.74 -4.36 -5.84
CA LEU A 204 18.67 -3.86 -4.47
C LEU A 204 18.78 -2.33 -4.43
N ALA A 205 17.95 -1.67 -3.63
CA ALA A 205 17.98 -0.21 -3.45
C ALA A 205 17.78 0.16 -1.97
N ALA A 206 18.49 1.20 -1.51
CA ALA A 206 18.31 1.77 -0.19
C ALA A 206 18.73 3.25 -0.16
N LEU A 207 18.20 4.00 0.82
CA LEU A 207 18.63 5.36 1.08
C LEU A 207 20.03 5.40 1.68
N ALA A 208 20.92 6.14 1.02
CA ALA A 208 22.22 6.48 1.58
C ALA A 208 22.06 7.55 2.67
N LYS A 209 22.38 7.23 3.93
CA LYS A 209 22.48 8.24 4.98
C LYS A 209 23.70 9.14 4.71
N ALA A 210 23.56 10.44 5.02
CA ALA A 210 24.62 11.43 4.85
C ALA A 210 25.85 11.04 5.69
N GLY A 211 26.82 10.41 5.02
CA GLY A 211 27.98 9.76 5.63
C GLY A 211 28.80 8.94 4.63
N TRP A 212 28.20 8.55 3.50
CA TRP A 212 28.89 7.84 2.40
C TRP A 212 30.01 8.60 1.69
N THR A 213 30.24 9.89 1.99
CA THR A 213 31.33 10.64 1.37
C THR A 213 32.02 11.54 2.39
N ARG A 214 33.17 11.10 2.91
CA ARG A 214 34.45 11.84 2.95
C ARG A 214 35.61 10.86 3.25
N HIS A 215 36.00 10.06 2.26
CA HIS A 215 37.42 9.74 2.13
C HIS A 215 37.97 10.72 1.08
N ARG A 216 38.53 11.83 1.56
CA ARG A 216 39.50 12.58 0.75
C ARG A 216 40.74 11.70 0.68
N GLN A 217 41.19 11.44 -0.54
CA GLN A 217 42.60 11.12 -0.80
C GLN A 217 43.46 12.30 -0.32
#